data_AF-A0A940AH86-F1
#
_entry.id   AF-A0A940AH86-F1
#
_cell.length_a   1.000
_cell.length_b   1.000
_cell.length_c   1.000
_cell.angle_alpha   90.00
_cell.angle_beta   90.00
_cell.angle_gamma   90.00
#
_symmetry.space_group_name_H-M   'P 1'
#
loop_
_entity.id
_entity.type
_entity.pdbx_description
1 polymer ?
#
loop_
_entity_poly.entity_id
_entity_poly.type
_entity_poly.pdbx_seq_one_letter_code
_entity_poly.pdbx_strand_id
1 'polypeptide(L)' 'MNVTENGEEKAKENLLKSFDHLLSHNGSGHLEVNTKILKRGQKEIIIQCSRCHRFVVDMEERKGGE' A
#
# COMPACT_ATOMS: atom_id res chain seq x y z
N MET A 1 1.06 8.11 -32.39
CA MET A 1 1.90 8.13 -31.18
C MET A 1 1.04 7.68 -30.00
N ASN A 2 1.62 6.90 -29.08
CA ASN A 2 0.99 5.73 -28.47
C ASN A 2 0.04 6.05 -27.32
N VAL A 3 -1.19 5.53 -27.39
CA VAL A 3 -2.23 5.71 -26.37
C VAL A 3 -1.92 4.92 -25.06
N THR A 4 -0.96 3.99 -25.10
CA THR A 4 -0.56 3.15 -23.94
C THR A 4 0.35 3.85 -22.92
N GLU A 5 1.03 4.94 -23.28
CA GLU A 5 1.94 5.66 -22.36
C GLU A 5 1.19 6.32 -21.19
N ASN A 6 -0.08 6.66 -21.37
CA ASN A 6 -0.84 7.46 -20.41
C ASN A 6 -1.29 6.68 -19.15
N GLY A 7 -1.41 5.35 -19.22
CA GLY A 7 -1.90 4.53 -18.11
C GLY A 7 -0.80 4.20 -17.09
N GLU A 8 0.37 3.81 -17.58
CA GLU A 8 1.51 3.47 -16.72
C GLU A 8 2.10 4.71 -16.04
N GLU A 9 2.16 5.83 -16.75
CA GLU A 9 2.63 7.09 -16.19
C GLU A 9 1.71 7.57 -15.07
N LYS A 10 0.39 7.58 -15.29
CA LYS A 10 -0.60 7.89 -14.23
C LYS A 10 -0.51 6.95 -13.04
N ALA A 11 -0.24 5.66 -13.24
CA ALA A 11 -0.07 4.73 -12.13
C ALA A 11 1.17 5.10 -11.29
N LYS A 12 2.28 5.47 -11.93
CA LYS A 12 3.50 5.95 -11.24
C LYS A 12 3.25 7.25 -10.49
N GLU A 13 2.56 8.21 -11.10
CA GLU A 13 2.21 9.48 -10.43
C GLU A 13 1.32 9.24 -9.20
N ASN A 14 0.34 8.35 -9.28
CA ASN A 14 -0.52 8.03 -8.14
C ASN A 14 0.23 7.28 -7.04
N LEU A 15 1.20 6.43 -7.40
CA LEU A 15 2.06 5.77 -6.43
C LEU A 15 2.88 6.79 -5.65
N LEU A 16 3.54 7.72 -6.36
CA LEU A 16 4.33 8.79 -5.73
C LEU A 16 3.47 9.66 -4.81
N LYS A 17 2.29 10.09 -5.26
CA LYS A 17 1.35 10.86 -4.42
C LYS A 17 0.92 10.10 -3.17
N SER A 18 0.63 8.80 -3.30
CA SER A 18 0.25 7.96 -2.15
C SER A 18 1.41 7.80 -1.17
N PHE A 19 2.63 7.68 -1.68
CA PHE A 19 3.84 7.64 -0.88
C PHE A 19 4.12 8.96 -0.17
N ASP A 20 3.96 10.10 -0.84
CA ASP A 20 4.09 11.44 -0.23
C ASP A 20 3.06 11.65 0.90
N HIS A 21 1.83 11.16 0.69
CA HIS A 21 0.79 11.15 1.72
C HIS A 21 1.20 10.32 2.95
N LEU A 22 1.87 9.18 2.76
CA LEU A 22 2.39 8.37 3.87
C LEU A 22 3.54 9.05 4.59
N LEU A 23 4.47 9.67 3.85
CA LEU A 23 5.60 10.39 4.43
C LEU A 23 5.17 11.60 5.26
N SER A 24 4.10 12.29 4.86
CA SER A 24 3.56 13.44 5.59
C SER A 24 2.65 13.05 6.76
N HIS A 25 2.28 11.77 6.88
CA HIS A 25 1.39 11.31 7.96
C HIS A 25 2.18 11.07 9.26
N ASN A 26 1.77 11.76 10.33
CA ASN A 26 2.29 11.56 11.69
C ASN A 26 1.68 10.30 12.34
N GLY A 27 2.01 9.11 11.81
CA GLY A 27 1.52 7.83 12.31
C GLY A 27 2.02 6.64 11.48
N SER A 28 1.47 5.45 11.74
CA SER A 28 1.71 4.27 10.89
C SER A 28 0.78 4.25 9.69
N GLY A 29 1.32 3.93 8.51
CA GLY A 29 0.52 3.74 7.31
C GLY A 29 1.01 2.56 6.49
N HIS A 30 0.18 2.14 5.55
CA HIS A 30 0.44 0.99 4.70
C HIS A 30 0.22 1.35 3.23
N LEU A 31 1.17 0.91 2.41
CA LEU A 31 1.13 1.02 0.96
C LEU A 31 1.30 -0.37 0.39
N GLU A 32 0.32 -0.79 -0.42
CA GLU A 32 0.39 -2.04 -1.16
C GLU A 32 0.17 -1.77 -2.64
N VAL A 33 1.02 -2.37 -3.48
CA VAL A 33 0.89 -2.32 -4.93
C VAL A 33 0.75 -3.73 -5.45
N ASN A 34 -0.42 -4.03 -6.02
CA ASN A 34 -0.69 -5.31 -6.65
C ASN A 34 -0.74 -5.14 -8.16
N THR A 35 0.00 -5.99 -8.87
CA THR A 35 -0.01 -6.02 -10.33
C THR A 35 -0.46 -7.37 -10.84
N LYS A 36 -1.49 -7.39 -11.69
CA LYS A 36 -2.02 -8.62 -12.27
C LYS A 36 -2.00 -8.54 -13.80
N ILE A 37 -1.40 -9.52 -14.45
CA ILE A 37 -1.48 -9.64 -15.91
C ILE A 37 -2.83 -10.28 -16.24
N LEU A 38 -3.68 -9.57 -16.99
CA LEU A 38 -5.03 -10.04 -17.32
C LEU A 38 -5.06 -10.84 -18.62
N LYS A 39 -4.55 -10.24 -19.70
CA LYS A 39 -4.43 -10.86 -21.03
C LYS A 39 -3.23 -10.24 -21.75
N ARG A 40 -2.86 -10.78 -22.91
CA ARG A 40 -1.69 -10.33 -23.68
C ARG A 40 -1.75 -8.81 -23.92
N GLY A 41 -0.83 -8.07 -23.32
CA GLY A 41 -0.74 -6.60 -23.42
C GLY A 41 -1.59 -5.80 -22.42
N GLN A 42 -2.34 -6.45 -21.53
CA GLN A 42 -3.13 -5.78 -20.49
C GLN A 42 -2.66 -6.20 -19.09
N LYS A 43 -2.28 -5.21 -18.29
CA LYS A 43 -2.00 -5.38 -16.87
C LYS A 43 -2.91 -4.47 -16.06
N GLU A 44 -3.37 -4.99 -14.94
CA GLU A 44 -4.08 -4.26 -13.90
C GLU A 44 -3.06 -3.87 -12.82
N ILE A 45 -3.16 -2.63 -12.34
CA ILE A 45 -2.33 -2.11 -11.25
C ILE A 45 -3.29 -1.56 -10.21
N ILE A 46 -3.22 -2.10 -8.99
CA ILE A 46 -4.02 -1.69 -7.84
C ILE A 46 -3.06 -1.09 -6.83
N ILE A 47 -3.30 0.15 -6.43
CA ILE A 47 -2.52 0.85 -5.40
C ILE A 47 -3.47 1.07 -4.22
N GLN A 48 -3.15 0.48 -3.07
CA GLN A 48 -3.89 0.65 -1.83
C GLN A 48 -3.04 1.45 -0.85
N CYS A 49 -3.58 2.57 -0.37
CA CYS A 49 -2.97 3.39 0.65
C CYS A 49 -3.99 3.60 1.77
N SER A 50 -3.72 3.04 2.96
CA SER A 50 -4.63 3.11 4.10
C SER A 50 -3.89 3.54 5.36
N ARG A 51 -4.62 4.15 6.30
CA ARG A 51 -4.13 4.35 7.66
C ARG A 51 -4.15 3.01 8.38
N CYS A 52 -2.99 2.61 8.90
CA CYS A 52 -2.90 1.40 9.70
C CYS A 52 -3.20 1.72 11.16
N HIS A 53 -4.20 1.04 11.72
CA HIS A 53 -4.42 0.99 13.15
C HIS A 53 -3.53 -0.13 13.72
N ARG A 54 -2.45 0.24 14.42
CA ARG A 54 -1.58 -0.72 15.12
C ARG A 54 -1.90 -0.67 16.61
N PHE A 55 -2.14 -1.84 17.19
CA PHE A 55 -2.29 -2.01 18.63
C PHE A 55 -1.08 -2.79 19.13
N VAL A 56 -0.42 -2.27 20.15
CA VAL A 56 0.56 -3.02 20.94
C VAL A 56 -0.13 -3.32 22.26
N VAL A 57 -0.23 -4.60 22.60
CA VAL A 57 -0.88 -5.06 23.83
C VAL A 57 0.17 -5.82 24.61
N ASP A 58 0.50 -5.30 25.80
CA ASP A 58 1.34 -6.01 26.75
C ASP A 58 0.52 -7.17 27.34
N MET A 59 1.11 -8.37 27.34
CA MET A 59 0.50 -9.54 27.94
C MET A 59 1.23 -9.81 29.25
N GLU A 60 0.51 -9.76 30.38
CA GLU A 60 1.09 -10.17 31.66
C GLU A 60 1.45 -11.66 31.58
N GLU A 61 2.71 -11.99 31.86
CA GLU A 61 3.12 -13.38 32.04
C GLU A 61 2.32 -13.95 33.20
N ARG A 62 1.38 -14.84 32.90
CA ARG A 62 0.69 -15.64 33.89
C ARG A 62 1.74 -16.47 34.62
N LYS A 63 2.17 -16.01 35.80
CA LYS A 63 2.97 -16.85 36.71
C LYS A 63 2.13 -18.10 36.99
N GLY A 64 2.60 -19.24 36.47
CA GLY A 64 2.02 -20.55 36.78
C GLY A 64 1.94 -20.70 38.29
N GLY A 65 0.75 -21.05 38.79
CA GLY A 65 0.51 -21.25 40.20
C GLY A 65 1.43 -22.32 40.77
N GLU A 66 1.92 -22.06 41.98
CA GLU A 66 2.53 -23.05 42.87
C GLU A 66 1.52 -24.13 43.28
#